data_AF-A0A0C9VXY4-F1
#
_entry.id   AF-A0A0C9VXY4-F1
#
_cell.length_a   1.000
_cell.length_b   1.000
_cell.length_c   1.000
_cell.angle_alpha   90.00
_cell.angle_beta   90.00
_cell.angle_gamma   90.00
#
_symmetry.space_group_name_H-M   'P 1'
#
loop_
_entity.id
_entity.type
_entity.pdbx_description
1 polymer ?
#
loop_
_entity_poly.entity_id
_entity_poly.type
_entity_poly.pdbx_seq_one_letter_code
_entity_poly.pdbx_strand_id
1 'polypeptide(L)'
;MHDAVLVDEVLNNILDFLAEDTLPRRDSLGFIHARDAHRAGRRALAALAQTCRALSDPALGRVWMRLYSLEPLLQCLPGKPTYDSSVVDGSLV
;
A
#
# COMPACT_ATOMS: atom_id res chain seq x y z
N MET A 1 -18.76 7.17 13.81
CA MET A 1 -17.61 7.75 13.09
C MET A 1 -17.54 9.20 13.52
N HIS A 2 -16.40 9.70 13.96
CA HIS A 2 -16.32 11.07 14.50
C HIS A 2 -16.49 12.08 13.36
N ASP A 3 -17.25 13.16 13.58
CA ASP A 3 -17.61 14.13 12.53
C ASP A 3 -16.37 14.77 11.86
N ALA A 4 -15.27 14.91 12.60
CA ALA A 4 -14.01 15.39 12.04
C ALA A 4 -13.46 14.50 10.90
N VAL A 5 -13.77 13.20 10.88
CA VAL A 5 -13.32 12.27 9.82
C VAL A 5 -14.24 12.33 8.60
N LEU A 6 -15.38 13.00 8.70
CA LEU A 6 -16.26 13.30 7.56
C LEU A 6 -15.83 14.57 6.82
N VAL A 7 -14.89 15.34 7.37
CA VAL A 7 -14.29 16.47 6.66
C VAL A 7 -13.26 15.92 5.67
N ASP A 8 -13.52 16.10 4.38
CA ASP A 8 -12.67 15.57 3.31
C ASP A 8 -11.21 16.00 3.45
N GLU A 9 -10.93 17.23 3.87
CA GLU A 9 -9.56 17.72 4.07
C GLU A 9 -8.83 16.96 5.17
N VAL A 10 -9.50 16.69 6.29
CA VAL A 10 -8.91 15.94 7.42
C VAL A 10 -8.65 14.51 6.99
N LEU A 11 -9.63 13.89 6.33
CA LEU A 11 -9.50 12.53 5.82
C LEU A 11 -8.36 12.43 4.80
N ASN A 12 -8.30 13.33 3.82
CA ASN A 12 -7.24 13.34 2.81
C ASN A 12 -5.87 13.55 3.43
N ASN A 13 -5.72 14.44 4.42
CA ASN A 13 -4.45 14.62 5.14
C ASN A 13 -4.00 13.35 5.87
N ILE A 14 -4.94 12.64 6.53
CA ILE A 14 -4.63 11.36 7.19
C ILE A 14 -4.19 10.32 6.15
N LEU A 15 -4.93 10.21 5.05
CA LEU A 15 -4.61 9.27 3.98
C LEU A 15 -3.29 9.61 3.29
N ASP A 16 -2.99 10.90 3.12
CA ASP A 16 -1.75 11.40 2.54
C ASP A 16 -0.56 11.15 3.47
N PHE A 17 -0.74 11.29 4.78
CA PHE A 17 0.28 10.93 5.76
C PHE A 17 0.55 9.41 5.79
N LEU A 18 -0.51 8.59 5.76
CA LEU A 18 -0.36 7.13 5.71
C LEU A 18 0.18 6.65 4.37
N ALA A 19 -0.08 7.42 3.32
CA ALA A 19 0.54 7.26 2.04
C ALA A 19 2.03 7.61 2.18
N GLU A 20 2.39 8.80 2.63
CA GLU A 20 3.70 9.44 2.47
C GLU A 20 4.89 8.47 2.46
N ASP A 21 5.61 8.48 1.32
CA ASP A 21 6.86 7.74 1.23
C ASP A 21 7.86 8.52 2.06
N THR A 22 8.16 8.00 3.24
CA THR A 22 9.20 8.56 4.10
C THR A 22 10.48 8.55 3.29
N LEU A 23 10.84 9.70 2.71
CA LEU A 23 12.10 9.83 2.01
C LEU A 23 13.19 9.49 3.04
N PRO A 24 13.99 8.44 2.80
CA PRO A 24 14.91 7.97 3.80
C PRO A 24 15.90 9.09 4.10
N ARG A 25 16.03 9.42 5.38
CA ARG A 25 17.19 10.16 5.87
C ARG A 25 18.43 9.34 5.49
N ARG A 26 19.52 10.04 5.16
CA ARG A 26 20.67 9.59 4.36
C ARG A 26 21.59 8.58 5.08
N ASP A 27 21.02 7.59 5.76
CA ASP A 27 21.70 6.55 6.54
C ASP A 27 20.99 5.19 6.39
N SER A 28 21.77 4.09 6.35
CA SER A 28 21.28 2.71 6.11
C SER A 28 20.15 2.26 7.05
N LEU A 29 20.16 2.72 8.30
CA LEU A 29 19.12 2.44 9.29
C LEU A 29 17.81 3.18 8.96
N GLY A 30 17.93 4.42 8.44
CA GLY A 30 16.81 5.21 7.92
C GLY A 30 16.08 4.53 6.76
N PHE A 31 16.80 3.81 5.88
CA PHE A 31 16.17 3.05 4.80
C PHE A 31 15.30 1.89 5.29
N ILE A 32 15.74 1.13 6.30
CA ILE A 32 14.97 0.00 6.86
C ILE A 32 13.70 0.53 7.54
N HIS A 33 13.83 1.54 8.41
CA HIS A 33 12.69 2.14 9.09
C HIS A 33 11.68 2.78 8.12
N ALA A 34 12.15 3.48 7.08
CA ALA A 34 11.29 4.03 6.04
C ALA A 34 10.55 2.93 5.29
N ARG A 35 11.20 1.80 5.00
CA ARG A 35 10.55 0.66 4.33
C ARG A 35 9.48 0.01 5.20
N ASP A 36 9.73 -0.11 6.51
CA ASP A 36 8.78 -0.67 7.46
C ASP A 36 7.59 0.28 7.70
N ALA A 37 7.86 1.58 7.84
CA ALA A 37 6.83 2.62 7.89
C ALA A 37 5.96 2.61 6.63
N HIS A 38 6.57 2.51 5.45
CA HIS A 38 5.86 2.41 4.18
C HIS A 38 5.01 1.13 4.08
N ARG A 39 5.49 -0.02 4.58
CA ARG A 39 4.66 -1.24 4.68
C ARG A 39 3.51 -1.08 5.67
N ALA A 40 3.74 -0.42 6.80
CA ALA A 40 2.71 -0.15 7.80
C ALA A 40 1.63 0.80 7.25
N GLY A 41 2.01 1.88 6.56
CA GLY A 41 1.12 2.82 5.91
C GLY A 41 0.22 2.15 4.87
N ARG A 42 0.78 1.33 3.99
CA ARG A 42 -0.01 0.54 3.02
C ARG A 42 -1.02 -0.41 3.68
N ARG A 43 -0.61 -1.09 4.76
CA ARG A 43 -1.51 -1.96 5.52
C ARG A 43 -2.62 -1.17 6.20
N ALA A 44 -2.30 0.00 6.75
CA ALA A 44 -3.28 0.89 7.37
C ALA A 44 -4.30 1.40 6.34
N LEU A 45 -3.85 1.82 5.15
CA LEU A 45 -4.74 2.22 4.05
C LEU A 45 -5.66 1.08 3.60
N ALA A 46 -5.11 -0.14 3.46
CA ALA A 46 -5.91 -1.32 3.10
C ALA A 46 -6.95 -1.65 4.19
N ALA A 47 -6.57 -1.55 5.47
CA ALA A 47 -7.49 -1.73 6.59
C ALA A 47 -8.58 -0.65 6.57
N LEU A 48 -8.23 0.62 6.39
CA LEU A 48 -9.19 1.72 6.27
C LEU A 48 -10.18 1.48 5.14
N ALA A 49 -9.70 1.04 3.97
CA ALA A 49 -10.56 0.76 2.83
C ALA A 49 -11.59 -0.35 3.09
N GLN A 50 -11.29 -1.26 4.03
CA GLN A 50 -12.15 -2.39 4.42
C GLN A 50 -13.10 -2.05 5.58
N THR A 51 -12.87 -0.96 6.33
CA THR A 51 -13.68 -0.64 7.52
C THR A 51 -15.08 -0.12 7.19
N CYS A 52 -15.20 0.86 6.28
CA CYS A 52 -16.50 1.42 5.89
C CYS A 52 -16.46 2.06 4.51
N ARG A 53 -17.64 2.17 3.87
CA ARG A 53 -17.78 2.69 2.49
C ARG A 53 -17.25 4.11 2.32
N ALA A 54 -17.44 4.97 3.32
CA ALA A 54 -16.98 6.37 3.27
C ALA A 54 -15.44 6.48 3.18
N LEU A 55 -14.72 5.53 3.77
CA LEU A 55 -13.26 5.46 3.72
C LEU A 55 -12.75 4.62 2.54
N SER A 56 -13.61 3.80 1.95
CA SER A 56 -13.24 2.82 0.93
C SER A 56 -12.66 3.49 -0.30
N ASP A 57 -13.45 4.34 -0.97
CA ASP A 57 -13.04 4.99 -2.21
C ASP A 57 -11.76 5.84 -2.06
N PRO A 58 -11.63 6.75 -1.07
CA PRO A 58 -10.44 7.59 -0.96
C PRO A 58 -9.20 6.79 -0.53
N ALA A 59 -9.33 5.81 0.37
CA ALA A 59 -8.19 4.99 0.79
C ALA A 59 -7.71 4.06 -0.35
N LEU A 60 -8.65 3.45 -1.07
CA LEU A 60 -8.36 2.57 -2.20
C LEU A 60 -7.70 3.36 -3.34
N GLY A 61 -8.16 4.58 -3.61
CA GLY A 61 -7.49 5.50 -4.55
C GLY A 61 -6.02 5.74 -4.21
N ARG A 62 -5.69 5.95 -2.93
CA ARG A 62 -4.28 6.11 -2.48
C ARG A 62 -3.46 4.83 -2.61
N VAL A 63 -4.04 3.68 -2.28
CA VAL A 63 -3.38 2.38 -2.48
C VAL A 63 -3.06 2.15 -3.96
N TRP A 64 -3.99 2.48 -4.85
CA TRP A 64 -3.85 2.25 -6.29
C TRP A 64 -2.85 3.19 -6.95
N MET A 65 -2.79 4.46 -6.56
CA MET A 65 -1.79 5.41 -7.05
C MET A 65 -0.34 4.96 -6.78
N ARG A 66 -0.13 4.08 -5.81
CA ARG A 66 1.18 3.62 -5.33
C ARG A 66 1.56 2.23 -5.83
N LEU A 67 0.71 1.65 -6.67
CA LEU A 67 0.95 0.35 -7.26
C LEU A 67 1.96 0.49 -8.41
N TYR A 68 3.25 0.30 -8.13
CA TYR A 68 4.31 0.35 -9.14
C TYR A 68 4.25 -0.81 -10.16
N SER A 69 3.45 -1.84 -9.86
CA SER A 69 3.23 -2.99 -10.73
C SER A 69 1.76 -3.39 -10.68
N LEU A 70 1.21 -3.76 -11.83
CA LEU A 70 -0.14 -4.33 -11.94
C LEU A 70 -0.19 -5.80 -11.49
N GLU A 71 0.96 -6.43 -11.23
CA GLU A 71 1.04 -7.82 -10.80
C GLU A 71 0.17 -8.14 -9.59
N PRO A 72 0.14 -7.35 -8.49
CA PRO A 72 -0.80 -7.58 -7.40
C PRO A 72 -2.29 -7.54 -7.82
N LEU A 73 -2.68 -6.75 -8.82
CA LEU A 73 -4.07 -6.74 -9.32
C LEU A 73 -4.36 -7.98 -10.18
N LEU A 74 -3.41 -8.34 -11.04
CA LEU A 74 -3.47 -9.61 -11.76
C LEU A 74 -3.58 -10.74 -10.76
N GLN A 75 -2.90 -10.64 -9.60
CA GLN A 75 -2.98 -11.59 -8.51
C GLN A 75 -4.33 -11.63 -7.75
N CYS A 76 -5.28 -10.77 -8.07
CA CYS A 76 -6.63 -10.84 -7.52
C CYS A 76 -7.65 -11.42 -8.51
N LEU A 77 -7.27 -11.70 -9.75
CA LEU A 77 -8.17 -12.26 -10.76
C LEU A 77 -8.45 -13.76 -10.49
N PRO A 78 -9.72 -14.19 -10.54
CA PRO A 78 -10.06 -15.60 -10.43
C PRO A 78 -9.50 -16.39 -11.64
N GLY A 79 -8.78 -17.49 -11.37
CA GLY A 79 -8.32 -18.42 -12.41
C GLY A 79 -6.87 -18.26 -12.89
N LYS A 80 -6.06 -17.37 -12.30
CA LYS A 80 -4.63 -17.31 -12.64
C LYS A 80 -3.81 -18.40 -11.91
N PRO A 81 -2.76 -18.94 -12.54
CA PRO A 81 -1.71 -19.63 -11.81
C PRO A 81 -0.92 -18.61 -10.98
N THR A 82 -0.75 -18.86 -9.69
CA THR A 82 0.26 -18.14 -8.88
C THR A 82 1.61 -18.41 -9.52
N TYR A 83 2.22 -17.40 -10.13
CA TYR A 83 3.61 -17.49 -10.57
C TYR A 83 4.47 -17.56 -9.31
N ASP A 84 4.85 -18.77 -8.94
CA ASP A 84 5.76 -19.03 -7.84
C ASP A 84 7.17 -18.66 -8.31
N SER A 85 7.64 -17.47 -7.92
CA SER A 85 8.99 -17.01 -8.23
C SER A 85 10.10 -17.79 -7.50
N SER A 86 9.79 -18.89 -6.80
CA SER A 86 10.80 -19.75 -6.16
C SER A 86 11.44 -20.79 -7.10
N VAL A 87 11.00 -20.92 -8.36
CA VAL A 87 11.66 -21.77 -9.35
C VAL A 87 12.54 -20.93 -10.28
N VAL A 88 13.60 -20.34 -9.73
CA VAL A 88 14.82 -20.08 -10.51
C VAL A 88 15.74 -21.27 -10.27
N ASP A 89 15.40 -22.38 -10.94
CA ASP A 89 16.33 -23.49 -11.10
C ASP A 89 17.41 -22.99 -12.07
N GLY A 90 18.51 -22.50 -11.48
CA GLY A 90 19.71 -22.16 -12.19
C GLY A 90 20.33 -23.44 -12.73
N SER A 91 19.95 -23.82 -13.95
CA SER A 91 20.66 -24.81 -14.73
C SER A 91 20.72 -24.38 -16.20
N LEU A 92 21.90 -24.61 -16.79
CA LEU A 92 22.42 -24.23 -18.12
C LEU A 92 23.08 -22.84 -18.14
N VAL A 93 24.41 -22.70 -18.26
CA VAL A 93 25.46 -23.54 -18.87
C VAL A 93 26.76 -23.40 -18.07
#